data_AF-A0A258ZKQ6-F1
#
_entry.id   AF-A0A258ZKQ6-F1
#
_cell.length_a   1.000
_cell.length_b   1.000
_cell.length_c   1.000
_cell.angle_alpha   90.00
_cell.angle_beta   90.00
_cell.angle_gamma   90.00
#
_symmetry.space_group_name_H-M   'P 1'
#
loop_
_entity.id
_entity.type
_entity.pdbx_description
1 polymer ?
#
loop_
_entity_poly.entity_id
_entity_poly.type
_entity_poly.pdbx_seq_one_letter_code
_entity_poly.pdbx_strand_id
1 'polypeptide(L)' 'KERFLHGLWGFMQYEELENNEGKLLGHITQQYSHFTLQAEIYVFDTDYVNEGCEWFTRSEIDLLSLSRADHKVLKLIY' A
#
# COMPACT_ATOMS: atom_id res chain seq x y z
N LYS A 1 -18.87 -2.36 -3.40
CA LYS A 1 -17.80 -1.49 -2.83
C LYS A 1 -17.81 -1.65 -1.32
N GLU A 2 -16.99 -2.56 -0.81
CA GLU A 2 -16.80 -2.73 0.63
C GLU A 2 -15.57 -1.93 1.10
N ARG A 3 -15.57 -1.57 2.38
CA ARG A 3 -14.48 -0.78 2.97
C ARG A 3 -13.33 -1.72 3.29
N PHE A 4 -12.13 -1.37 2.84
CA PHE A 4 -10.95 -2.15 3.22
C PHE A 4 -10.77 -2.13 4.74
N LEU A 5 -10.73 -3.33 5.33
CA LEU A 5 -10.59 -3.56 6.78
C LEU A 5 -11.58 -2.77 7.66
N HIS A 6 -12.81 -2.55 7.19
CA HIS A 6 -13.91 -1.91 7.94
C HIS A 6 -13.61 -0.51 8.54
N GLY A 7 -12.55 0.19 8.14
CA GLY A 7 -12.19 1.46 8.80
C GLY A 7 -11.06 2.30 8.21
N LEU A 8 -10.36 1.84 7.17
CA LEU A 8 -9.34 2.64 6.50
C LEU A 8 -10.01 3.56 5.47
N TRP A 9 -10.40 4.75 5.93
CA TRP A 9 -10.91 5.82 5.08
C TRP A 9 -9.86 6.17 4.01
N GLY A 10 -10.20 5.92 2.73
CA GLY A 10 -9.33 6.23 1.58
C GLY A 10 -8.95 5.04 0.71
N PHE A 11 -9.15 3.80 1.17
CA PHE A 11 -8.76 2.60 0.42
C PHE A 11 -9.98 1.80 -0.01
N MET A 12 -10.18 1.73 -1.34
CA MET A 12 -11.22 0.90 -1.95
C MET A 12 -10.73 -0.55 -2.04
N GLN A 13 -11.57 -1.49 -1.64
CA GLN A 13 -11.35 -2.89 -1.96
C GLN A 13 -11.84 -3.16 -3.38
N TYR A 14 -10.97 -3.74 -4.20
CA TYR A 14 -11.28 -4.21 -5.55
C TYR A 14 -11.25 -5.74 -5.51
N GLU A 15 -12.24 -6.40 -6.13
CA GLU A 15 -12.35 -7.87 -6.15
C GLU A 15 -11.34 -8.49 -7.12
N GLU A 16 -10.99 -7.77 -8.19
CA GLU A 16 -9.98 -8.18 -9.18
C GLU A 16 -9.05 -7.01 -9.50
N LEU A 17 -7.77 -7.32 -9.65
CA LEU A 17 -6.78 -6.41 -10.24
C LEU A 17 -7.06 -6.37 -11.75
N GLU A 18 -7.98 -5.51 -12.20
CA GLU A 18 -8.15 -5.21 -13.61
C GLU A 18 -6.80 -4.68 -14.14
N ASN A 19 -6.09 -5.51 -14.91
CA ASN A 19 -4.74 -5.29 -15.45
C ASN A 19 -3.63 -5.25 -14.40
N ASN A 20 -3.12 -6.43 -14.05
CA ASN A 20 -1.98 -6.63 -13.16
C ASN A 20 -0.64 -6.23 -13.83
N GLU A 21 -0.48 -4.95 -14.17
CA GLU A 21 0.77 -4.39 -14.73
C GLU A 21 1.86 -4.22 -13.67
N GLY A 22 1.52 -4.43 -12.39
CA GLY A 22 2.45 -4.33 -11.29
C GLY A 22 3.42 -5.51 -11.21
N LYS A 23 4.69 -5.23 -10.94
CA LYS A 23 5.70 -6.23 -10.60
C LYS A 23 5.52 -6.65 -9.13
N LEU A 24 5.36 -7.95 -8.89
CA LEU A 24 5.37 -8.51 -7.54
C LEU A 24 6.73 -8.27 -6.87
N LEU A 25 6.71 -7.61 -5.70
CA LEU A 25 7.88 -7.39 -4.85
C LEU A 25 8.02 -8.46 -3.77
N GLY A 26 6.90 -9.02 -3.31
CA GLY A 26 6.91 -10.10 -2.32
C GLY A 26 5.64 -10.12 -1.46
N HIS A 27 5.75 -10.76 -0.31
CA HIS A 27 4.64 -10.96 0.63
C HIS A 27 4.98 -10.37 1.98
N ILE A 28 4.00 -9.78 2.65
CA ILE A 28 4.10 -9.34 4.05
C ILE A 28 3.02 -9.99 4.91
N THR A 29 3.33 -10.14 6.19
CA THR A 29 2.34 -10.53 7.20
C THR A 29 2.41 -9.56 8.38
N GLN A 30 1.27 -9.02 8.81
CA GLN A 30 1.17 -8.14 9.96
C GLN A 30 0.07 -8.62 10.92
N GLN A 31 0.46 -8.93 12.15
CA GLN A 31 -0.47 -9.29 13.21
C GLN A 31 -1.12 -8.04 13.81
N TYR A 32 -2.44 -8.08 13.91
CA TYR A 32 -3.24 -7.16 14.73
C TYR A 32 -3.96 -7.95 15.82
N SER A 33 -4.52 -7.25 16.81
CA SER A 33 -5.18 -7.90 17.95
C SER A 33 -6.36 -8.78 17.54
N HIS A 34 -7.03 -8.46 16.44
CA HIS A 34 -8.28 -9.12 16.02
C HIS A 34 -8.19 -9.84 14.68
N PHE A 35 -7.10 -9.67 13.94
CA PHE A 35 -6.91 -10.30 12.64
C PHE A 35 -5.42 -10.31 12.25
N THR A 36 -5.11 -11.08 11.22
CA THR A 36 -3.78 -11.10 10.58
C THR A 36 -3.94 -10.55 9.17
N LEU A 37 -3.19 -9.52 8.83
CA LEU A 37 -3.08 -9.04 7.45
C LEU A 37 -2.02 -9.87 6.73
N GLN A 38 -2.40 -10.50 5.63
CA GLN A 38 -1.51 -11.15 4.68
C GLN A 38 -1.70 -10.45 3.35
N ALA A 39 -0.59 -9.98 2.74
CA ALA A 39 -0.68 -9.18 1.53
C ALA A 39 0.50 -9.45 0.60
N GLU A 40 0.17 -9.66 -0.67
CA GLU A 40 1.13 -9.58 -1.78
C GLU A 40 1.32 -8.11 -2.16
N ILE A 41 2.59 -7.72 -2.33
CA ILE A 41 2.99 -6.35 -2.61
C ILE A 41 3.42 -6.25 -4.07
N TYR A 42 2.82 -5.31 -4.78
CA TYR A 42 3.10 -5.04 -6.19
C TYR A 42 3.58 -3.58 -6.34
N VAL A 43 4.48 -3.34 -7.27
CA VAL A 43 4.89 -1.99 -7.69
C VAL A 43 4.56 -1.78 -9.15
N PHE A 44 4.02 -0.63 -9.50
CA PHE A 44 3.75 -0.24 -10.88
C PHE A 44 4.29 1.17 -11.11
N ASP A 45 4.77 1.40 -12.33
CA ASP A 45 5.12 2.73 -12.78
C ASP A 45 3.85 3.42 -13.29
N THR A 46 3.69 4.71 -13.00
CA THR A 46 2.55 5.48 -13.48
C THR A 46 3.00 6.87 -13.91
N ASP A 47 2.53 7.30 -15.08
CA ASP A 47 2.69 8.68 -15.56
C ASP A 47 1.66 9.62 -14.92
N TYR A 48 0.82 9.10 -14.01
CA TYR A 48 -0.27 9.85 -13.39
C TYR A 48 0.26 10.85 -12.35
N VAL A 49 0.41 12.10 -12.79
CA VAL A 49 0.53 13.26 -11.91
C VAL A 49 -0.88 13.78 -11.64
N ASN A 50 -1.42 13.50 -10.46
CA ASN A 50 -2.73 14.05 -10.08
C ASN A 50 -2.57 15.55 -9.83
N GLU A 51 -3.31 16.40 -10.56
CA GLU A 51 -3.36 17.85 -10.33
C GLU A 51 -3.93 18.12 -8.93
N GLY A 52 -3.04 18.23 -7.93
CA GLY A 52 -3.39 18.48 -6.53
C GLY A 52 -2.76 17.53 -5.50
N CYS A 53 -2.04 16.48 -5.92
CA CYS A 53 -1.27 15.63 -5.01
C CYS A 53 0.23 15.75 -5.32
N GLU A 54 1.03 16.05 -4.29
CA GLU A 54 2.48 16.01 -4.39
C GLU A 54 3.02 14.62 -4.02
N TRP A 55 3.99 14.14 -4.78
CA TRP A 55 4.69 12.90 -4.47
C TRP A 55 5.73 13.15 -3.38
N PHE A 56 5.70 12.36 -2.31
CA PHE A 56 6.73 12.40 -1.28
C PHE A 56 8.04 11.77 -1.78
N THR A 57 9.15 12.44 -1.51
CA THR A 57 10.48 11.86 -1.60
C THR A 57 10.68 10.79 -0.51
N ARG A 58 11.69 9.93 -0.70
CA ARG A 58 12.02 8.89 0.29
C ARG A 58 12.26 9.46 1.70
N SER A 59 12.98 10.57 1.80
CA SER A 59 13.27 11.21 3.09
C SER A 59 12.03 11.82 3.74
N GLU A 60 11.05 12.28 2.96
CA GLU A 60 9.78 12.77 3.49
C GLU A 60 8.89 11.61 3.97
N ILE A 61 8.89 10.47 3.26
CA ILE A 61 8.18 9.26 3.68
C ILE A 61 8.67 8.80 5.07
N ASP A 62 9.96 8.88 5.34
CA ASP A 62 10.54 8.50 6.64
C ASP A 62 10.04 9.38 7.80
N LEU A 63 9.52 10.57 7.52
CA LEU A 63 8.94 11.49 8.52
C LEU A 63 7.43 11.26 8.73
N LEU A 64 6.79 10.45 7.89
CA LEU A 64 5.37 10.14 8.00
C LEU A 64 5.11 9.18 9.17
N SER A 65 3.97 9.37 9.85
CA SER A 65 3.48 8.42 10.86
C SER A 65 2.86 7.21 10.16
N LEU A 66 3.72 6.27 9.77
CA LEU A 66 3.35 5.05 9.06
C LEU A 66 3.02 3.90 10.00
N SER A 67 2.18 2.96 9.55
CA SER A 67 1.88 1.75 10.29
C SER A 67 3.03 0.74 10.21
N ARG A 68 2.99 -0.30 11.07
CA ARG A 68 3.94 -1.42 11.01
C ARG A 68 3.86 -2.20 9.69
N ALA A 69 2.69 -2.24 9.05
CA ALA A 69 2.53 -2.87 7.74
C ALA A 69 3.24 -2.06 6.65
N ASP A 70 3.08 -0.74 6.66
CA ASP A 70 3.72 0.17 5.70
C ASP A 70 5.24 0.07 5.77
N HIS A 71 5.81 0.04 6.97
CA HIS A 71 7.26 -0.19 7.12
C HIS A 71 7.74 -1.54 6.57
N LYS A 72 6.90 -2.57 6.55
CA LYS A 72 7.24 -3.85 5.90
C LYS A 72 7.20 -3.73 4.38
N VAL A 73 6.23 -2.99 3.84
CA VAL A 73 6.17 -2.67 2.41
C VAL A 73 7.41 -1.90 1.98
N LEU A 74 7.80 -0.84 2.70
CA LEU A 74 8.96 -0.02 2.36
C LEU A 74 10.27 -0.81 2.32
N LYS A 75 10.44 -1.81 3.20
CA LYS A 75 11.61 -2.72 3.19
C LYS A 75 11.70 -3.64 1.97
N LEU A 76 10.61 -3.84 1.24
CA LEU A 76 10.63 -4.59 -0.02
C LEU A 76 11.02 -3.70 -1.21
N ILE A 77 10.91 -2.39 -1.05
CA ILE A 77 11.21 -1.41 -2.09
C ILE A 77 12.67 -0.93 -1.95
N TYR A 78 13.15 -0.72 -0.72
CA TYR A 78 14.47 -0.13 -0.46
C TYR A 78 15.25 -0.72 0.72
#